data_AF-D9R6L2-F1
#
_entry.id   AF-D9R6L2-F1
#
_cell.length_a   1.000
_cell.length_b   1.000
_cell.length_c   1.000
_cell.angle_alpha   90.00
_cell.angle_beta   90.00
_cell.angle_gamma   90.00
#
_symmetry.space_group_name_H-M   'P 1'
#
loop_
_entity.id
_entity.type
_entity.pdbx_description
1 polymer ?
#
loop_
_entity_poly.entity_id
_entity_poly.type
_entity_poly.pdbx_seq_one_letter_code
_entity_poly.pdbx_strand_id
1 'polypeptide(L)' 'MNKKPIIKNYIEMKGKDVLMDTLPEEKRKEIALMLQDNMMESMGFRRLTASG' A
#
# COMPACT_ATOMS: atom_id res chain seq x y z
N MET A 1 15.37 -1.21 -32.25
CA MET A 1 15.14 -0.58 -30.93
C MET A 1 14.95 -1.68 -29.89
N ASN A 2 15.93 -1.90 -29.01
CA ASN A 2 15.74 -2.77 -27.84
C ASN A 2 14.89 -2.02 -26.80
N LYS A 3 13.59 -2.29 -26.73
CA LYS A 3 12.76 -1.79 -25.63
C LYS A 3 13.19 -2.49 -24.35
N LYS A 4 13.59 -1.73 -23.33
CA LYS A 4 13.86 -2.27 -22.00
C LYS A 4 12.53 -2.77 -21.38
N PRO A 5 12.51 -3.93 -20.70
CA PRO A 5 11.35 -4.36 -19.96
C PRO A 5 11.02 -3.34 -18.86
N ILE A 6 9.74 -3.03 -18.69
CA ILE A 6 9.23 -2.11 -17.67
C ILE A 6 8.46 -2.95 -16.65
N ILE A 7 8.91 -2.90 -15.40
CA ILE A 7 8.19 -3.51 -14.27
C ILE A 7 7.10 -2.52 -13.84
N LYS A 8 5.87 -3.02 -13.65
CA LYS A 8 4.73 -2.25 -13.16
C LYS A 8 4.18 -2.91 -11.91
N ASN A 9 4.14 -2.17 -10.80
CA ASN A 9 3.65 -2.67 -9.52
C ASN A 9 2.17 -2.34 -9.35
N TYR A 10 1.36 -3.36 -9.04
CA TYR A 10 -0.07 -3.22 -8.80
C TYR A 10 -0.38 -3.55 -7.35
N ILE A 11 -1.44 -2.92 -6.83
CA ILE A 11 -2.03 -3.28 -5.55
C ILE A 11 -3.52 -3.56 -5.75
N GLU A 12 -3.99 -4.65 -5.18
CA GLU A 12 -5.42 -4.94 -5.13
C GLU A 12 -6.08 -4.15 -3.99
N MET A 13 -7.08 -3.34 -4.33
CA MET A 13 -7.88 -2.58 -3.38
C MET A 13 -9.35 -2.80 -3.65
N LYS A 14 -10.07 -3.38 -2.68
CA LYS A 14 -11.52 -3.67 -2.79
C LYS A 14 -11.87 -4.50 -4.03
N GLY A 15 -11.05 -5.52 -4.34
CA GLY A 15 -11.22 -6.39 -5.51
C GLY A 15 -10.90 -5.72 -6.85
N LYS A 16 -10.17 -4.59 -6.85
CA LYS A 16 -9.71 -3.92 -8.08
C LYS A 16 -8.20 -3.74 -8.06
N ASP A 17 -7.54 -4.13 -9.14
CA ASP A 17 -6.13 -3.88 -9.34
C ASP A 17 -5.88 -2.41 -9.70
N VAL A 18 -5.01 -1.76 -8.94
CA VAL A 18 -4.63 -0.36 -9.15
C VAL A 18 -3.12 -0.27 -9.35
N LEU A 19 -2.69 0.45 -10.38
CA LEU A 19 -1.27 0.70 -10.65
C LEU A 19 -0.70 1.63 -9.58
N MET A 20 0.28 1.15 -8.82
CA MET A 20 0.81 1.85 -7.64
C MET A 20 1.41 3.22 -7.99
N ASP A 21 2.04 3.33 -9.15
CA ASP A 21 2.67 4.56 -9.64
C ASP A 21 1.65 5.65 -10.02
N THR A 22 0.37 5.30 -10.16
CA THR A 22 -0.72 6.25 -10.46
C THR A 22 -1.34 6.86 -9.21
N LEU A 23 -1.00 6.34 -8.03
CA LEU A 23 -1.55 6.79 -6.76
C LEU A 23 -0.82 8.04 -6.25
N PRO A 24 -1.55 9.06 -5.75
CA PRO A 24 -0.95 10.18 -5.03
C PRO A 24 -0.10 9.71 -3.85
N GLU A 25 0.91 10.50 -3.46
CA GLU A 25 1.79 10.17 -2.34
C GLU A 25 1.02 9.93 -1.03
N GLU A 26 0.06 10.78 -0.72
CA GLU A 26 -0.80 10.64 0.46
C GLU A 26 -1.55 9.31 0.46
N LYS A 27 -2.07 8.90 -0.70
CA LYS A 27 -2.77 7.63 -0.85
C LYS A 27 -1.82 6.44 -0.68
N ARG A 28 -0.59 6.54 -1.17
CA ARG A 28 0.45 5.51 -0.95
C ARG A 28 0.81 5.39 0.53
N LYS A 29 0.90 6.49 1.27
CA LYS A 29 1.14 6.49 2.73
C LYS A 29 -0.02 5.84 3.48
N GLU A 30 -1.25 6.21 3.15
CA GLU A 30 -2.46 5.60 3.75
C GLU A 30 -2.47 4.08 3.56
N ILE A 31 -2.21 3.61 2.34
CA ILE A 31 -2.13 2.17 2.02
C ILE A 31 -1.02 1.48 2.81
N ALA A 32 0.17 2.09 2.89
CA ALA A 32 1.28 1.52 3.65
C ALA A 32 0.94 1.35 5.13
N LEU A 33 0.24 2.33 5.72
CA LEU A 33 -0.25 2.26 7.10
C LEU A 33 -1.28 1.14 7.27
N MET A 34 -2.26 1.04 6.36
CA MET A 34 -3.27 -0.03 6.39
C MET A 34 -2.64 -1.43 6.29
N LEU A 35 -1.68 -1.61 5.39
CA LEU A 35 -0.97 -2.89 5.25
C LEU A 35 -0.18 -3.25 6.51
N GLN A 36 0.51 -2.27 7.08
CA GLN A 36 1.22 -2.44 8.34
C GLN A 36 0.25 -2.81 9.47
N ASP A 37 -0.89 -2.12 9.57
CA ASP A 37 -1.88 -2.37 10.62
C ASP A 37 -2.48 -3.77 10.51
N ASN A 38 -2.88 -4.19 9.32
CA ASN A 38 -3.40 -5.54 9.09
C ASN A 38 -2.38 -6.63 9.46
N MET A 39 -1.11 -6.41 9.12
CA MET A 39 -0.04 -7.33 9.50
C MET A 39 0.13 -7.40 11.02
N MET A 40 0.21 -6.24 11.70
CA MET A 40 0.38 -6.19 13.15
C MET A 40 -0.83 -6.75 13.89
N GLU A 41 -2.05 -6.51 13.41
CA GLU A 41 -3.29 -7.02 14.00
C GLU A 41 -3.33 -8.55 13.96
N SER A 42 -2.87 -9.17 12.87
CA SER A 42 -2.73 -10.63 12.78
C SER A 42 -1.75 -11.22 13.81
N MET A 43 -0.81 -10.39 14.30
CA MET A 43 0.16 -10.75 15.33
C MET A 43 -0.29 -10.37 16.75
N GLY A 44 -1.52 -9.86 16.92
CA GLY A 44 -2.08 -9.45 18.21
C GLY A 44 -1.67 -8.05 18.67
N PHE A 45 -1.06 -7.25 17.80
CA PHE A 45 -0.66 -5.87 18.09
C PHE A 45 -1.58 -4.87 17.40
N ARG A 46 -1.89 -3.76 18.08
CA ARG A 46 -2.66 -2.65 17.50
C ARG A 46 -1.82 -1.37 17.50
N ARG A 47 -1.86 -0.60 16.41
CA ARG A 47 -1.22 0.72 16.36
C ARG A 47 -1.86 1.62 17.41
N LEU A 48 -1.05 2.17 18.30
CA LEU A 48 -1.43 3.29 19.14
C LEU A 48 -1.21 4.57 18.32
N THR A 49 -2.29 5.24 17.92
CA THR A 49 -2.18 6.63 17.49
C THR A 49 -1.94 7.46 18.74
N ALA A 50 -0.87 8.24 18.78
CA ALA A 50 -0.70 9.23 19.84
C ALA A 50 -1.85 10.24 19.71
N SER A 51 -2.92 10.03 20.49
CA SER A 51 -3.96 11.03 20.70
C SER A 51 -3.33 12.11 21.57
N GLY A 52 -2.85 13.18 20.94
CA GLY A 52 -2.55 14.47 21.57
C GLY A 52 -3.62 15.47 21.18
#